data_AF-A0A847MM09-F1
#
_entry.id   AF-A0A847MM09-F1
#
_cell.length_a   1.000
_cell.length_b   1.000
_cell.length_c   1.000
_cell.angle_alpha   90.00
_cell.angle_beta   90.00
_cell.angle_gamma   90.00
#
_symmetry.space_group_name_H-M   'P 1'
#
loop_
_entity.id
_entity.type
_entity.pdbx_description
1 polymer ?
#
loop_
_entity_poly.entity_id
_entity_poly.type
_entity_poly.pdbx_seq_one_letter_code
_entity_poly.pdbx_strand_id
1 'polypeptide(L)'
;MAVKLEFINLLVPIKTIEQKYPGGWQQCLKDNKELIGYSVWFDEHLLRCGTMNGMDIYLMLDDWKRLGFKTHLGGKRPTKWIDVCVVEAMFADEGVPCSWLVVDGDTAYLKGTAKGEVIDHYSFQ
;
A
#
# COMPACT_ATOMS: atom_id res chain seq x y z
N MET A 1 -3.47 3.50 13.61
CA MET A 1 -2.38 2.54 13.42
C MET A 1 -1.63 2.93 12.16
N ALA A 2 -0.41 2.40 12.01
CA ALA A 2 0.46 2.67 10.88
C ALA A 2 1.10 1.37 10.40
N VAL A 3 1.49 1.32 9.13
CA VAL A 3 2.28 0.23 8.56
C VAL A 3 3.73 0.66 8.42
N LYS A 4 4.65 -0.27 8.70
CA LYS A 4 6.08 -0.10 8.40
C LYS A 4 6.29 -0.08 6.89
N LEU A 5 7.11 0.85 6.43
CA LEU A 5 7.62 0.89 5.07
C LEU A 5 8.98 0.18 5.03
N GLU A 6 9.18 -0.60 3.98
CA GLU A 6 10.51 -1.11 3.61
C GLU A 6 10.88 -0.62 2.21
N PHE A 7 11.68 -1.35 1.44
CA PHE A 7 12.24 -0.96 0.15
C PHE A 7 11.25 -0.24 -0.80
N ILE A 8 10.35 -0.96 -1.47
CA ILE A 8 9.29 -0.39 -2.31
C ILE A 8 7.94 -0.91 -1.80
N ASN A 9 6.99 -0.01 -1.58
CA ASN A 9 5.72 -0.31 -0.94
C ASN A 9 4.56 0.13 -1.81
N LEU A 10 3.65 -0.79 -2.12
CA LEU A 10 2.32 -0.47 -2.60
C LEU A 10 1.36 -0.42 -1.41
N LEU A 11 0.79 0.76 -1.16
CA LEU A 11 -0.22 0.94 -0.14
C LEU A 11 -1.61 1.09 -0.75
N VAL A 12 -2.60 0.46 -0.12
CA VAL A 12 -3.99 0.50 -0.56
C VAL A 12 -4.91 0.64 0.66
N PRO A 13 -5.85 1.60 0.70
CA PRO A 13 -6.83 1.66 1.77
C PRO A 13 -7.74 0.44 1.76
N ILE A 14 -7.88 -0.25 2.90
CA ILE A 14 -8.71 -1.47 3.03
C ILE A 14 -10.15 -1.17 2.62
N LYS A 15 -10.70 -0.01 3.00
CA LYS A 15 -12.03 0.43 2.57
C LYS A 15 -12.18 0.48 1.03
N THR A 16 -11.12 0.83 0.32
CA THR A 16 -11.12 0.82 -1.16
C THR A 16 -11.09 -0.62 -1.68
N ILE A 17 -10.33 -1.51 -1.03
CA ILE A 17 -10.30 -2.95 -1.35
C ILE A 17 -11.69 -3.58 -1.16
N GLU A 18 -12.34 -3.33 -0.03
CA GLU A 18 -13.70 -3.81 0.25
C GLU A 18 -14.70 -3.43 -0.85
N GLN A 19 -14.57 -2.23 -1.41
CA GLN A 19 -15.48 -1.70 -2.41
C GLN A 19 -15.20 -2.20 -3.83
N LYS A 20 -13.94 -2.45 -4.18
CA LYS A 20 -13.51 -2.63 -5.58
C LYS A 20 -12.92 -3.98 -5.88
N TYR A 21 -12.28 -4.63 -4.91
CA TYR A 21 -11.64 -5.92 -5.13
C TYR A 21 -12.71 -7.00 -5.34
N PRO A 22 -12.60 -7.88 -6.35
CA PRO A 22 -13.55 -8.98 -6.54
C PRO A 22 -13.63 -9.87 -5.30
N GLY A 23 -14.79 -9.91 -4.65
CA GLY A 23 -14.97 -10.63 -3.36
C GLY A 23 -14.53 -9.84 -2.11
N GLY A 24 -14.13 -8.58 -2.28
CA GLY A 24 -13.81 -7.64 -1.21
C GLY A 24 -12.54 -7.98 -0.42
N TRP A 25 -12.41 -7.38 0.75
CA TRP A 25 -11.22 -7.51 1.61
C TRP A 25 -10.89 -8.95 1.99
N GLN A 26 -11.91 -9.74 2.33
CA GLN A 26 -11.71 -11.15 2.71
C GLN A 26 -11.16 -11.99 1.56
N GLN A 27 -11.53 -11.70 0.31
CA GLN A 27 -10.96 -12.38 -0.83
C GLN A 27 -9.52 -11.93 -1.08
N CYS A 28 -9.23 -10.63 -0.96
CA CYS A 28 -7.88 -10.09 -1.06
C CYS A 28 -6.91 -10.77 -0.06
N LEU A 29 -7.35 -10.99 1.19
CA LEU A 29 -6.58 -11.73 2.19
C LEU A 29 -6.30 -13.18 1.79
N LYS A 30 -7.30 -13.87 1.24
CA LYS A 30 -7.13 -15.25 0.77
C LYS A 30 -6.14 -15.34 -0.38
N ASP A 31 -6.24 -14.42 -1.34
CA ASP A 31 -5.37 -14.38 -2.53
C ASP A 31 -3.92 -14.07 -2.16
N ASN A 32 -3.69 -13.33 -1.06
CA ASN A 32 -2.36 -12.96 -0.57
C ASN A 32 -1.89 -13.82 0.61
N LYS A 33 -2.60 -14.89 0.98
CA LYS A 33 -2.38 -15.64 2.22
C LYS A 33 -0.93 -16.06 2.44
N GLU A 34 -0.26 -16.53 1.39
CA GLU A 34 1.12 -17.02 1.45
C GLU A 34 2.16 -15.89 1.57
N LEU A 35 1.76 -14.64 1.29
CA LEU A 35 2.62 -13.46 1.37
C LEU A 35 2.43 -12.66 2.68
N ILE A 36 1.32 -12.91 3.38
CA ILE A 36 1.01 -12.26 4.65
C ILE A 36 2.08 -12.64 5.69
N GLY A 37 2.62 -11.63 6.38
CA GLY A 37 3.74 -11.76 7.32
C GLY A 37 5.13 -11.79 6.67
N TYR A 38 5.20 -11.83 5.33
CA TYR A 38 6.45 -11.78 4.56
C TYR A 38 6.57 -10.47 3.80
N SER A 39 5.92 -10.37 2.64
CA SER A 39 5.90 -9.15 1.83
C SER A 39 4.59 -8.38 1.98
N VAL A 40 3.60 -8.95 2.65
CA VAL A 40 2.30 -8.31 2.88
C VAL A 40 2.00 -8.20 4.36
N TRP A 41 1.57 -7.02 4.81
CA TRP A 41 0.96 -6.82 6.12
C TRP A 41 -0.03 -5.67 6.05
N PHE A 42 -0.84 -5.52 7.09
CA PHE A 42 -1.88 -4.51 7.11
C PHE A 42 -2.16 -4.05 8.53
N ASP A 43 -2.61 -2.81 8.66
CA ASP A 43 -3.25 -2.34 9.90
C ASP A 43 -4.78 -2.32 9.73
N GLU A 44 -5.49 -1.59 10.58
CA GLU A 44 -6.95 -1.42 10.48
C GLU A 44 -7.42 -0.65 9.24
N HIS A 45 -6.53 0.00 8.50
CA HIS A 45 -6.86 0.97 7.46
C HIS A 45 -6.15 0.75 6.13
N LEU A 46 -4.93 0.23 6.15
CA LEU A 46 -4.02 0.14 5.02
C LEU A 46 -3.51 -1.30 4.86
N LEU A 47 -3.60 -1.80 3.64
CA LEU A 47 -2.80 -2.92 3.17
C LEU A 47 -1.46 -2.37 2.65
N ARG A 48 -0.35 -3.01 3.03
CA ARG A 48 0.97 -2.82 2.47
C ARG A 48 1.41 -4.08 1.74
N CYS A 49 1.81 -3.94 0.48
CA CYS A 49 2.51 -4.97 -0.28
C CYS A 49 3.92 -4.48 -0.63
N GLY A 50 4.94 -5.28 -0.33
CA GLY A 50 6.36 -4.97 -0.52
C GLY A 50 6.98 -5.65 -1.72
N THR A 51 7.96 -4.99 -2.33
CA THR A 51 8.88 -5.61 -3.29
C THR A 51 10.28 -5.00 -3.20
N MET A 52 11.27 -5.77 -3.67
CA MET A 52 12.67 -5.36 -3.75
C MET A 52 13.09 -4.81 -5.12
N ASN A 53 12.20 -4.78 -6.12
CA ASN A 53 12.56 -4.29 -7.44
C ASN A 53 11.45 -3.47 -8.13
N GLY A 54 11.89 -2.58 -9.02
CA GLY A 54 11.01 -1.67 -9.75
C GLY A 54 10.09 -2.36 -10.76
N MET A 55 10.46 -3.53 -11.29
CA MET A 55 9.62 -4.22 -12.28
C MET A 55 8.39 -4.84 -11.64
N ASP A 56 8.56 -5.45 -10.47
CA ASP A 56 7.47 -6.07 -9.71
C ASP A 56 6.43 -5.03 -9.29
N ILE A 57 6.84 -3.82 -8.90
CA ILE A 57 5.87 -2.77 -8.54
C ILE A 57 5.03 -2.34 -9.75
N TYR A 58 5.60 -2.28 -10.95
CA TYR A 58 4.82 -2.00 -12.16
C TYR A 58 3.85 -3.14 -12.49
N LEU A 59 4.28 -4.40 -12.35
CA LEU A 59 3.41 -5.56 -12.53
C LEU A 59 2.25 -5.56 -11.53
N MET A 60 2.53 -5.28 -10.25
CA MET A 60 1.51 -5.10 -9.22
C MET A 60 0.53 -3.98 -9.59
N LEU A 61 1.01 -2.80 -9.99
CA LEU A 61 0.14 -1.70 -10.42
C LEU A 61 -0.78 -2.10 -11.59
N ASP A 62 -0.26 -2.88 -12.54
CA ASP A 62 -1.04 -3.41 -13.65
C ASP A 62 -2.07 -4.46 -13.21
N ASP A 63 -1.74 -5.32 -12.24
CA ASP A 63 -2.69 -6.25 -11.62
C ASP A 63 -3.84 -5.51 -10.94
N TRP A 64 -3.55 -4.54 -10.07
CA TRP A 64 -4.57 -3.73 -9.42
C TRP A 64 -5.42 -2.97 -10.45
N LYS A 65 -4.82 -2.47 -11.52
CA LYS A 65 -5.54 -1.84 -12.63
C LYS A 65 -6.47 -2.81 -13.36
N ARG A 66 -6.05 -4.06 -13.60
CA ARG A 66 -6.90 -5.11 -14.18
C ARG A 66 -8.09 -5.46 -13.29
N LEU A 67 -7.92 -5.33 -11.97
CA LEU A 67 -9.00 -5.48 -10.99
C LEU A 67 -9.94 -4.26 -10.91
N GLY A 68 -9.71 -3.22 -11.71
CA GLY A 68 -10.57 -2.04 -11.79
C GLY A 68 -10.15 -0.87 -10.88
N PHE A 69 -8.99 -0.95 -10.24
CA PHE A 69 -8.46 0.16 -9.44
C PHE A 69 -7.88 1.25 -10.36
N LYS A 70 -8.17 2.50 -10.04
CA LYS A 70 -7.50 3.65 -10.64
C LYS A 70 -6.21 3.88 -9.87
N THR A 71 -5.07 3.62 -10.50
CA THR A 71 -3.79 3.70 -9.78
C THR A 71 -3.31 5.14 -9.64
N HIS A 72 -2.98 5.81 -10.74
CA HIS A 72 -2.46 7.18 -10.73
C HIS A 72 -2.85 7.99 -11.97
N LEU A 73 -2.65 9.32 -11.88
CA LEU A 73 -2.58 10.24 -13.01
C LEU A 73 -1.12 10.52 -13.38
N GLY A 74 -0.88 10.89 -14.64
CA GLY A 74 0.45 11.16 -15.17
C GLY A 74 1.02 9.99 -15.98
N GLY A 75 2.27 10.13 -16.42
CA GLY A 75 3.02 9.08 -17.12
C GLY A 75 3.90 8.28 -16.16
N LYS A 76 5.15 8.02 -16.57
CA LYS A 76 6.12 7.25 -15.75
C LYS A 76 6.38 7.84 -14.35
N ARG A 77 6.20 9.15 -14.18
CA ARG A 77 6.21 9.81 -12.87
C ARG A 77 4.79 10.24 -12.53
N PRO A 78 4.13 9.53 -11.59
CA PRO A 78 2.79 9.88 -11.13
C PRO A 78 2.73 11.30 -10.58
N THR A 79 1.79 12.10 -11.06
CA THR A 79 1.50 13.43 -10.49
C THR A 79 0.46 13.36 -9.37
N LYS A 80 -0.27 12.24 -9.30
CA LYS A 80 -1.26 11.95 -8.26
C LYS A 80 -1.55 10.46 -8.16
N TRP A 81 -1.48 9.92 -6.96
CA TRP A 81 -1.98 8.59 -6.59
C TRP A 81 -3.49 8.65 -6.24
N ILE A 82 -4.26 7.64 -6.67
CA ILE A 82 -5.73 7.65 -6.54
C ILE A 82 -6.20 6.56 -5.58
N ASP A 83 -6.29 5.30 -6.01
CA ASP A 83 -6.77 4.20 -5.17
C ASP A 83 -5.65 3.43 -4.48
N VAL A 84 -4.44 3.54 -5.02
CA VAL A 84 -3.21 2.93 -4.50
C VAL A 84 -2.13 4.00 -4.44
N CYS A 85 -1.07 3.76 -3.67
CA CYS A 85 0.05 4.68 -3.53
C CYS A 85 1.36 3.92 -3.45
N VAL A 86 2.32 4.25 -4.32
CA VAL A 86 3.68 3.70 -4.21
C VAL A 86 4.56 4.63 -3.39
N VAL A 87 5.26 4.06 -2.42
CA VAL A 87 6.25 4.76 -1.60
C VAL A 87 7.54 3.94 -1.60
N GLU A 88 8.63 4.53 -2.05
CA GLU A 88 9.98 3.98 -1.90
C GLU A 88 10.55 4.50 -0.58
N ALA A 89 10.89 3.64 0.39
CA ALA A 89 11.29 4.12 1.72
C ALA A 89 12.54 5.00 1.68
N MET A 90 13.44 4.78 0.72
CA MET A 90 14.62 5.63 0.53
C MET A 90 14.27 7.09 0.23
N PHE A 91 13.09 7.35 -0.35
CA PHE A 91 12.62 8.68 -0.73
C PHE A 91 11.37 9.10 0.04
N ALA A 92 11.08 8.45 1.17
CA ALA A 92 9.89 8.72 1.99
C ALA A 92 9.79 10.19 2.41
N ASP A 93 10.92 10.81 2.74
CA ASP A 93 11.02 12.21 3.20
C ASP A 93 10.83 13.24 2.07
N GLU A 94 10.91 12.85 0.80
CA GLU A 94 10.66 13.74 -0.34
C GLU A 94 9.17 14.04 -0.53
N GLY A 95 8.32 13.32 0.19
CA GLY A 95 6.88 13.39 0.06
C GLY A 95 6.36 12.66 -1.17
N VAL A 96 5.13 12.17 -1.06
CA VAL A 96 4.46 11.38 -2.09
C VAL A 96 3.18 12.10 -2.54
N PRO A 97 2.87 12.17 -3.85
CA PRO A 97 1.68 12.86 -4.35
C PRO A 97 0.39 12.06 -4.10
N CYS A 98 0.09 11.78 -2.83
CA CYS A 98 -1.05 10.99 -2.38
C CYS A 98 -1.83 11.75 -1.31
N SER A 99 -3.08 12.11 -1.60
CA SER A 99 -3.85 12.99 -0.72
C SER A 99 -4.38 12.33 0.55
N TRP A 100 -4.46 10.99 0.56
CA TRP A 100 -5.05 10.19 1.65
C TRP A 100 -4.02 9.48 2.52
N LEU A 101 -2.73 9.52 2.16
CA LEU A 101 -1.66 8.88 2.90
C LEU A 101 -0.81 9.94 3.61
N VAL A 102 -0.38 9.63 4.84
CA VAL A 102 0.71 10.35 5.50
C VAL A 102 1.89 9.41 5.62
N VAL A 103 3.06 9.86 5.15
CA VAL A 103 4.35 9.19 5.34
C VAL A 103 5.11 9.96 6.41
N ASP A 104 5.63 9.24 7.40
CA ASP A 104 6.33 9.79 8.55
C ASP A 104 7.53 8.89 8.89
N GLY A 105 8.70 9.29 8.40
CA GLY A 105 9.91 8.46 8.39
C GLY A 105 9.68 7.15 7.64
N ASP A 106 9.96 6.03 8.29
CA ASP A 106 9.80 4.68 7.72
C ASP A 106 8.42 4.06 8.00
N THR A 107 7.40 4.88 8.22
CA THR A 107 6.04 4.44 8.48
C THR A 107 5.04 5.21 7.63
N ALA A 108 3.87 4.61 7.39
CA ALA A 108 2.78 5.28 6.72
C ALA A 108 1.43 4.96 7.38
N TYR A 109 0.53 5.94 7.41
CA TYR A 109 -0.81 5.79 8.00
C TYR A 109 -1.85 6.57 7.20
N LEU A 110 -3.12 6.20 7.38
CA LEU A 110 -4.24 6.85 6.70
C LEU A 110 -4.41 8.28 7.23
N LYS A 111 -4.49 9.27 6.33
CA LYS A 111 -4.67 10.67 6.71
C LYS A 111 -6.00 10.87 7.44
N GLY A 112 -5.94 11.58 8.57
CA GLY A 112 -7.11 11.85 9.41
C GLY A 112 -7.35 10.78 10.49
N THR A 113 -6.51 9.77 10.58
CA THR A 113 -6.50 8.80 11.70
C THR A 113 -5.27 9.03 12.59
N ALA A 114 -5.29 8.48 13.81
CA ALA A 114 -4.13 8.52 14.67
C ALA A 114 -3.07 7.51 14.19
N LYS A 115 -1.79 7.92 14.17
CA LYS A 115 -0.66 7.05 13.81
C LYS A 115 -0.69 5.75 14.63
N GLY A 116 -0.92 5.82 15.95
CA GLY A 116 -1.09 4.63 16.80
C GLY A 116 0.11 3.69 16.75
N GLU A 117 -0.13 2.40 17.01
CA GLU A 117 0.89 1.34 16.91
C GLU A 117 1.32 1.09 15.46
N VAL A 118 2.57 0.68 15.29
CA VAL A 118 3.18 0.37 14.00
C VAL A 118 3.15 -1.13 13.78
N ILE A 119 2.58 -1.53 12.65
CA ILE A 119 2.55 -2.90 12.18
C ILE A 119 3.71 -3.12 11.20
N ASP A 120 4.61 -4.02 11.57
CA ASP A 120 5.74 -4.53 10.78
C ASP A 120 5.71 -6.06 10.67
N HIS A 121 6.69 -6.64 9.98
CA HIS A 121 6.81 -8.09 9.79
C HIS A 121 7.05 -8.90 11.07
N TYR A 122 7.47 -8.27 12.18
CA TYR A 122 7.63 -8.95 13.47
C TYR A 122 6.33 -8.95 14.27
N SER A 123 5.60 -7.84 14.26
CA SER A 123 4.34 -7.65 14.96
C SER A 123 3.16 -8.39 14.31
N PHE A 124 3.31 -8.83 13.05
CA PHE A 124 2.29 -9.58 12.30
C PHE A 124 2.31 -11.09 12.57
N GLN A 125 3.33 -11.61 13.27
CA GLN A 125 3.50 -13.05 13.54
C GLN A 125 2.62 -13.57 14.67
#